data_AF-A0A1X2KM54-F1
#
_entry.id   AF-A0A1X2KM54-F1
#
_cell.length_a   1.000
_cell.length_b   1.000
_cell.length_c   1.000
_cell.angle_alpha   90.00
_cell.angle_beta   90.00
_cell.angle_gamma   90.00
#
_symmetry.space_group_name_H-M   'P 1'
#
loop_
_entity.id
_entity.type
_entity.pdbx_description
1 polymer ?
#
loop_
_entity_poly.entity_id
_entity_poly.type
_entity_poly.pdbx_seq_one_letter_code
_entity_poly.pdbx_strand_id
1 'polypeptide(L)'
;MRTSPDLRAQVTDQLTALSAPGALLHRDSNECTHHRYPITDIARARFHQRTVDWYLGLHSPRHDGRTAIVSAGPPGAGKTTMLHNLVSDIAEYRIIDADIIKDRIIEQALTDGIFDHLLTAAPLADGHSLAPRELAGLVHLESVTLADQIRRDCVSRKENVVIEGTLTWHEQGPNIFRELADNSYTDLEVYGIDIDRATAHEQALDRWWQCRRRWIAGLDPWGGRFTPSDAIDICYPPTGGESVCTTNAKRFINTAIQTGEIPNVHVTILRPTTGRLEVIYDRSYRQ
;
A
#
# COMPACT_ATOMS: atom_id res chain seq x y z
N MET A 1 41.01 13.27 4.94
CA MET A 1 40.06 12.43 4.17
C MET A 1 38.72 13.13 4.17
N ARG A 2 38.27 13.70 3.04
CA ARG A 2 36.88 14.14 2.90
C ARG A 2 36.03 12.88 2.91
N THR A 3 35.15 12.74 3.89
CA THR A 3 34.13 11.69 3.90
C THR A 3 33.40 11.74 2.57
N SER A 4 33.40 10.63 1.83
CA SER A 4 32.52 10.50 0.66
C SER A 4 31.10 10.78 1.15
N PRO A 5 30.36 11.70 0.52
CA PRO A 5 29.01 12.00 0.96
C PRO A 5 28.15 10.74 0.84
N ASP A 6 27.26 10.52 1.81
CA ASP A 6 26.37 9.35 1.82
C ASP A 6 25.49 9.40 0.56
N LEU A 7 25.71 8.45 -0.37
CA LEU A 7 24.97 8.38 -1.62
C LEU A 7 23.48 8.10 -1.35
N ARG A 8 23.16 7.31 -0.32
CA ARG A 8 21.77 7.02 0.05
C ARG A 8 21.05 8.32 0.40
N ALA A 9 21.67 9.15 1.24
CA ALA A 9 21.12 10.45 1.63
C ALA A 9 20.93 11.39 0.44
N GLN A 10 21.95 11.54 -0.42
CA GLN A 10 21.85 12.44 -1.58
C GLN A 10 20.75 12.04 -2.58
N VAL A 11 20.66 10.74 -2.90
CA VAL A 11 19.61 10.24 -3.80
C VAL A 11 18.24 10.38 -3.15
N THR A 12 18.14 10.14 -1.83
CA THR A 12 16.91 10.37 -1.07
C THR A 12 16.47 11.84 -1.14
N ASP A 13 17.40 12.78 -0.96
CA ASP A 13 17.09 14.22 -1.04
C ASP A 13 16.59 14.62 -2.43
N GLN A 14 17.22 14.09 -3.49
CA GLN A 14 16.79 14.32 -4.87
C GLN A 14 15.39 13.75 -5.15
N LEU A 15 15.11 12.51 -4.75
CA LEU A 15 13.79 11.89 -4.92
C LEU A 15 12.73 12.58 -4.06
N THR A 16 13.08 13.05 -2.87
CA THR A 16 12.19 13.86 -2.02
C THR A 16 11.83 15.15 -2.72
N ALA A 17 12.79 15.86 -3.29
CA ALA A 17 12.54 17.09 -4.05
C ALA A 17 11.68 16.83 -5.29
N LEU A 18 11.93 15.74 -6.03
CA LEU A 18 11.14 15.35 -7.19
C LEU A 18 9.72 14.90 -6.84
N SER A 19 9.50 14.39 -5.63
CA SER A 19 8.21 13.90 -5.15
C SER A 19 7.44 14.90 -4.31
N ALA A 20 7.99 16.09 -4.03
CA ALA A 20 7.33 17.11 -3.24
C ALA A 20 6.05 17.63 -3.92
N PRO A 21 5.05 18.15 -3.18
CA PRO A 21 3.85 18.73 -3.77
C PRO A 21 4.16 19.73 -4.89
N GLY A 22 3.59 19.50 -6.08
CA GLY A 22 3.82 20.30 -7.29
C GLY A 22 5.04 19.91 -8.12
N ALA A 23 5.88 18.98 -7.65
CA ALA A 23 7.02 18.46 -8.40
C ALA A 23 6.63 17.30 -9.33
N LEU A 24 7.57 16.89 -10.18
CA LEU A 24 7.32 16.00 -11.32
C LEU A 24 6.79 14.61 -10.92
N LEU A 25 7.33 14.01 -9.86
CA LEU A 25 6.99 12.65 -9.41
C LEU A 25 5.88 12.61 -8.35
N HIS A 26 5.36 13.78 -7.96
CA HIS A 26 4.27 13.83 -6.99
C HIS A 26 3.00 13.18 -7.55
N ARG A 27 2.23 12.51 -6.69
CA ARG A 27 1.01 11.78 -7.08
C ARG A 27 -0.09 12.64 -7.72
N ASP A 28 -0.06 13.94 -7.46
CA ASP A 28 -0.99 14.92 -8.01
C ASP A 28 -0.36 15.76 -9.14
N SER A 29 0.82 15.37 -9.66
CA SER A 29 1.45 16.07 -10.77
C SER A 29 0.68 15.89 -12.08
N ASN A 30 1.00 16.70 -13.08
CA ASN A 30 0.45 16.55 -14.43
C ASN A 30 0.91 15.27 -15.14
N GLU A 31 1.96 14.60 -14.63
CA GLU A 31 2.41 13.30 -15.12
C GLU A 31 1.62 12.14 -14.52
N CYS A 32 0.73 12.40 -13.55
CA CYS A 32 -0.12 11.39 -12.95
C CYS A 32 -1.02 10.73 -14.00
N THR A 33 -0.91 9.41 -14.11
CA THR A 33 -1.66 8.58 -15.07
C THR A 33 -3.18 8.70 -14.88
N HIS A 34 -3.65 8.98 -13.65
CA HIS A 34 -5.06 9.20 -13.37
C HIS A 34 -5.63 10.45 -14.06
N HIS A 35 -4.82 11.51 -14.19
CA HIS A 35 -5.25 12.77 -14.81
C HIS A 35 -4.88 12.85 -16.30
N ARG A 36 -3.94 12.03 -16.75
CA ARG A 36 -3.41 12.06 -18.12
C ARG A 36 -4.46 11.66 -19.17
N TYR A 37 -5.34 10.72 -18.84
CA TYR A 37 -6.34 10.20 -19.76
C TYR A 37 -7.72 10.79 -19.44
N PRO A 38 -8.47 11.30 -20.43
CA PRO A 38 -9.83 11.74 -20.20
C PRO A 38 -10.71 10.54 -19.79
N ILE A 39 -11.75 10.78 -18.99
CA ILE A 39 -12.68 9.73 -18.55
C ILE A 39 -13.37 8.99 -19.71
N THR A 40 -13.41 9.61 -20.89
CA THR A 40 -13.96 9.04 -22.13
C THR A 40 -12.94 8.24 -22.95
N ASP A 41 -11.70 8.07 -22.46
CA ASP A 41 -10.66 7.31 -23.15
C ASP A 41 -11.00 5.81 -23.15
N ILE A 42 -11.47 5.33 -24.29
CA ILE A 42 -11.87 3.94 -24.49
C ILE A 42 -10.67 2.98 -24.36
N ALA A 43 -9.48 3.39 -24.78
CA ALA A 43 -8.29 2.55 -24.69
C ALA A 43 -7.88 2.37 -23.23
N ARG A 44 -7.92 3.45 -22.43
CA ARG A 44 -7.62 3.39 -20.99
C ARG A 44 -8.68 2.60 -20.23
N ALA A 45 -9.97 2.80 -20.53
CA ALA A 45 -11.05 2.00 -19.93
C ALA A 45 -10.90 0.49 -20.24
N ARG A 46 -10.51 0.12 -21.46
CA ARG A 46 -10.21 -1.28 -21.81
C ARG A 46 -8.98 -1.80 -21.07
N PHE A 47 -7.95 -0.98 -20.89
CA PHE A 47 -6.78 -1.35 -20.09
C PHE A 47 -7.17 -1.60 -18.62
N HIS A 48 -8.03 -0.77 -18.03
CA HIS A 48 -8.56 -0.97 -16.68
C HIS A 48 -9.29 -2.31 -16.57
N GLN A 49 -10.23 -2.59 -17.48
CA GLN A 49 -10.95 -3.86 -17.47
C GLN A 49 -10.00 -5.06 -17.55
N ARG A 50 -9.04 -5.04 -18.49
CA ARG A 50 -8.03 -6.10 -18.60
C ARG A 50 -7.15 -6.23 -17.37
N THR A 51 -6.88 -5.12 -16.68
CA THR A 51 -6.07 -5.12 -15.45
C THR A 51 -6.85 -5.74 -14.30
N VAL A 52 -8.13 -5.43 -14.16
CA VAL A 52 -9.02 -6.07 -13.18
C VAL A 52 -9.12 -7.57 -13.48
N ASP A 53 -9.41 -7.96 -14.72
CA ASP A 53 -9.52 -9.37 -15.12
C ASP A 53 -8.20 -10.13 -14.87
N TRP A 54 -7.07 -9.54 -15.25
CA TRP A 54 -5.75 -10.08 -14.98
C TRP A 54 -5.51 -10.29 -13.48
N TYR A 55 -5.79 -9.28 -12.67
CA TYR A 55 -5.60 -9.34 -11.22
C TYR A 55 -6.46 -10.43 -10.58
N LEU A 56 -7.73 -10.51 -10.97
CA LEU A 56 -8.66 -11.53 -10.49
C LEU A 56 -8.23 -12.93 -10.93
N GLY A 57 -7.56 -13.07 -12.07
CA GLY A 57 -6.98 -14.32 -12.58
C GLY A 57 -5.68 -14.76 -11.92
N LEU A 58 -5.01 -13.92 -11.11
CA LEU A 58 -3.74 -14.29 -10.45
C LEU A 58 -3.90 -15.43 -9.43
N HIS A 59 -5.05 -15.48 -8.76
CA HIS A 59 -5.32 -16.42 -7.66
C HIS A 59 -6.80 -16.83 -7.65
N SER A 60 -7.08 -18.03 -7.13
CA SER A 60 -8.44 -18.55 -6.93
C SER A 60 -8.69 -18.72 -5.43
N PRO A 61 -9.20 -17.68 -4.73
CA PRO A 61 -9.46 -17.73 -3.31
C PRO A 61 -10.68 -18.59 -2.98
N ARG A 62 -10.89 -18.86 -1.69
CA ARG A 62 -12.12 -19.49 -1.21
C ARG A 62 -13.30 -18.53 -1.28
N HIS A 63 -14.50 -19.07 -1.50
CA HIS A 63 -15.76 -18.31 -1.62
C HIS A 63 -16.76 -18.64 -0.50
N ASP A 64 -16.44 -19.59 0.37
CA ASP A 64 -17.33 -20.14 1.39
C ASP A 64 -17.08 -19.58 2.79
N GLY A 65 -15.87 -19.06 3.05
CA GLY A 65 -15.46 -18.60 4.37
C GLY A 65 -16.10 -17.29 4.80
N ARG A 66 -16.44 -16.39 3.86
CA ARG A 66 -16.93 -15.03 4.15
C ARG A 66 -16.12 -14.32 5.24
N THR A 67 -14.81 -14.53 5.19
CA THR A 67 -13.84 -13.96 6.11
C THR A 67 -13.06 -12.84 5.42
N ALA A 68 -12.84 -11.75 6.14
CA ALA A 68 -12.03 -10.65 5.68
C ALA A 68 -10.90 -10.37 6.68
N ILE A 69 -9.72 -10.06 6.15
CA ILE A 69 -8.59 -9.58 6.90
C ILE A 69 -8.28 -8.16 6.43
N VAL A 70 -8.09 -7.22 7.35
CA VAL A 70 -7.69 -5.85 7.03
C VAL A 70 -6.34 -5.59 7.70
N SER A 71 -5.37 -5.07 6.95
CA SER A 71 -4.11 -4.60 7.56
C SER A 71 -4.10 -3.10 7.78
N ALA A 72 -3.36 -2.67 8.81
CA ALA A 72 -3.19 -1.27 9.16
C ALA A 72 -1.76 -0.99 9.61
N GLY A 73 -1.28 0.21 9.34
CA GLY A 73 0.05 0.65 9.77
C GLY A 73 0.76 1.49 8.71
N PRO A 74 1.70 2.35 9.12
CA PRO A 74 2.39 3.24 8.21
C PRO A 74 3.17 2.47 7.14
N PRO A 75 3.50 3.10 6.00
CA PRO A 75 4.52 2.57 5.10
C PRO A 75 5.82 2.27 5.85
N GLY A 76 6.56 1.24 5.43
CA GLY A 76 7.78 0.80 6.13
C GLY A 76 7.53 -0.16 7.29
N ALA A 77 6.33 -0.19 7.88
CA ALA A 77 6.10 -0.94 9.13
C ALA A 77 6.12 -2.48 9.05
N GLY A 78 6.21 -3.08 7.86
CA GLY A 78 6.31 -4.54 7.72
C GLY A 78 4.99 -5.32 7.74
N LYS A 79 3.87 -4.67 7.39
CA LYS A 79 2.52 -5.28 7.34
C LYS A 79 2.45 -6.61 6.58
N THR A 80 2.98 -6.66 5.36
CA THR A 80 2.93 -7.87 4.51
C THR A 80 3.68 -9.03 5.15
N THR A 81 4.88 -8.79 5.69
CA THR A 81 5.66 -9.81 6.43
C THR A 81 4.91 -10.30 7.66
N MET A 82 4.28 -9.38 8.41
CA MET A 82 3.45 -9.72 9.57
C MET A 82 2.28 -10.63 9.18
N LEU A 83 1.52 -10.27 8.14
CA LEU A 83 0.37 -11.06 7.68
C LEU A 83 0.78 -12.48 7.28
N HIS A 84 1.84 -12.64 6.49
CA HIS A 84 2.34 -13.96 6.09
C HIS A 84 2.79 -14.84 7.27
N ASN A 85 3.24 -14.22 8.36
CA ASN A 85 3.68 -14.96 9.56
C ASN A 85 2.52 -15.34 10.49
N LEU A 86 1.45 -14.54 10.53
CA LEU A 86 0.33 -14.73 11.46
C LEU A 86 -0.82 -15.54 10.87
N VAL A 87 -1.06 -15.40 9.56
CA VAL A 87 -2.21 -16.00 8.87
C VAL A 87 -1.72 -17.24 8.13
N SER A 88 -1.89 -18.42 8.74
CA SER A 88 -1.36 -19.69 8.24
C SER A 88 -1.92 -20.11 6.87
N ASP A 89 -3.14 -19.72 6.56
CA ASP A 89 -3.91 -20.05 5.35
C ASP A 89 -4.08 -18.84 4.43
N ILE A 90 -3.19 -17.84 4.51
CA ILE A 90 -3.28 -16.61 3.71
C ILE A 90 -3.36 -16.85 2.19
N ALA A 91 -2.86 -17.99 1.71
CA ALA A 91 -2.95 -18.41 0.31
C ALA A 91 -4.39 -18.74 -0.13
N GLU A 92 -5.31 -19.00 0.80
CA GLU A 92 -6.74 -19.21 0.53
C GLU A 92 -7.50 -17.89 0.35
N TYR A 93 -6.86 -16.76 0.65
CA TYR A 93 -7.42 -15.42 0.52
C TYR A 93 -6.93 -14.75 -0.76
N ARG A 94 -7.77 -13.88 -1.32
CA ARG A 94 -7.30 -12.91 -2.30
C ARG A 94 -6.70 -11.73 -1.57
N ILE A 95 -5.38 -11.57 -1.71
CA ILE A 95 -4.68 -10.38 -1.25
C ILE A 95 -4.95 -9.25 -2.25
N ILE A 96 -5.53 -8.15 -1.77
CA ILE A 96 -5.80 -6.93 -2.52
C ILE A 96 -4.70 -5.93 -2.13
N ASP A 97 -3.70 -5.81 -3.00
CA ASP A 97 -2.56 -4.92 -2.84
C ASP A 97 -2.44 -4.01 -4.08
N ALA A 98 -2.62 -2.70 -3.87
CA ALA A 98 -2.51 -1.71 -4.92
C ALA A 98 -1.10 -1.66 -5.53
N ASP A 99 -0.06 -2.08 -4.80
CA ASP A 99 1.31 -2.07 -5.31
C ASP A 99 1.53 -3.08 -6.46
N ILE A 100 0.82 -4.21 -6.47
CA ILE A 100 0.83 -5.17 -7.60
C ILE A 100 0.25 -4.50 -8.86
N ILE A 101 -0.81 -3.70 -8.68
CA ILE A 101 -1.46 -2.97 -9.78
C ILE A 101 -0.55 -1.84 -10.30
N LYS A 102 0.19 -1.16 -9.40
CA LYS A 102 1.17 -0.13 -9.80
C LYS A 102 2.19 -0.68 -10.78
N ASP A 103 2.76 -1.85 -10.50
CA ASP A 103 3.75 -2.47 -11.39
C ASP A 103 3.15 -2.70 -12.79
N ARG A 104 1.88 -3.14 -12.88
CA ARG A 104 1.17 -3.32 -14.16
C ARG A 104 0.94 -2.00 -14.91
N ILE A 105 0.60 -0.93 -14.20
CA ILE A 105 0.43 0.40 -14.80
C ILE A 105 1.77 0.96 -15.28
N ILE A 106 2.83 0.79 -14.48
CA ILE A 106 4.19 1.22 -14.83
C ILE A 106 4.66 0.44 -16.07
N GLU A 107 4.47 -0.88 -16.12
CA GLU A 107 4.82 -1.69 -17.29
C GLU A 107 4.20 -1.16 -18.60
N GLN A 108 2.91 -0.84 -18.56
CA GLN A 108 2.21 -0.24 -19.71
C GLN A 108 2.77 1.14 -20.03
N ALA A 109 3.00 1.98 -19.03
CA ALA A 109 3.54 3.33 -19.21
C ALA A 109 4.95 3.33 -19.83
N LEU A 110 5.78 2.35 -19.46
CA LEU A 110 7.10 2.13 -20.07
C LEU A 110 6.97 1.66 -21.51
N THR A 111 6.04 0.74 -21.79
CA THR A 111 5.78 0.23 -23.14
C THR A 111 5.30 1.35 -24.08
N ASP A 112 4.46 2.25 -23.55
CA ASP A 112 3.90 3.39 -24.30
C ASP A 112 4.86 4.59 -24.38
N GLY A 113 5.99 4.54 -23.66
CA GLY A 113 7.00 5.61 -23.63
C GLY A 113 6.57 6.90 -22.93
N ILE A 114 5.47 6.89 -22.16
CA ILE A 114 4.91 8.13 -21.59
C ILE A 114 5.80 8.75 -20.51
N PHE A 115 6.71 7.95 -19.92
CA PHE A 115 7.67 8.38 -18.90
C PHE A 115 9.11 8.45 -19.40
N ASP A 116 9.36 8.28 -20.71
CA ASP A 116 10.72 8.27 -21.27
C ASP A 116 11.52 9.51 -20.87
N HIS A 117 10.89 10.69 -20.95
CA HIS A 117 11.52 11.95 -20.59
C HIS A 117 11.98 12.02 -19.11
N LEU A 118 11.30 11.33 -18.20
CA LEU A 118 11.69 11.23 -16.78
C LEU A 118 12.84 10.24 -16.61
N LEU A 119 12.80 9.13 -17.34
CA LEU A 119 13.81 8.06 -17.26
C LEU A 119 15.13 8.45 -17.93
N THR A 120 15.09 9.33 -18.92
CA THR A 120 16.27 9.88 -19.60
C THR A 120 16.75 11.20 -19.01
N ALA A 121 16.14 11.66 -17.91
CA ALA A 121 16.60 12.86 -17.22
C ALA A 121 18.03 12.69 -16.69
N ALA A 122 18.63 13.79 -16.23
CA ALA A 122 19.97 13.76 -15.64
C ALA A 122 20.05 12.70 -14.52
N PRO A 123 21.14 11.92 -14.45
CA PRO A 123 21.28 10.87 -13.45
C PRO A 123 21.22 11.45 -12.03
N LEU A 124 20.76 10.63 -11.09
CA LEU A 124 20.81 10.93 -9.66
C LEU A 124 22.28 10.89 -9.18
N ALA A 125 22.49 11.25 -7.91
CA ALA A 125 23.83 11.38 -7.32
C ALA A 125 24.64 10.08 -7.33
N ASP A 126 23.99 8.92 -7.46
CA ASP A 126 24.62 7.61 -7.62
C ASP A 126 25.02 7.28 -9.07
N GLY A 127 24.78 8.20 -10.02
CA GLY A 127 25.12 8.03 -11.44
C GLY A 127 24.08 7.26 -12.25
N HIS A 128 22.94 6.88 -11.66
CA HIS A 128 21.88 6.13 -12.34
C HIS A 128 20.62 6.96 -12.52
N SER A 129 19.81 6.60 -13.53
CA SER A 129 18.49 7.19 -13.75
C SER A 129 17.50 6.80 -12.63
N LEU A 130 16.26 7.27 -12.78
CA LEU A 130 15.13 6.73 -12.03
C LEU A 130 14.97 5.23 -12.34
N ALA A 131 14.73 4.44 -11.30
CA ALA A 131 14.29 3.06 -11.43
C ALA A 131 12.78 3.02 -11.72
N PRO A 132 12.26 2.02 -12.44
CA PRO A 132 10.84 1.94 -12.78
C PRO A 132 9.87 2.15 -11.62
N ARG A 133 10.10 1.50 -10.47
CA ARG A 133 9.23 1.62 -9.29
C ARG A 133 9.34 2.95 -8.55
N GLU A 134 10.30 3.81 -8.88
CA GLU A 134 10.37 5.18 -8.34
C GLU A 134 9.30 6.08 -8.99
N LEU A 135 8.66 5.63 -10.07
CA LEU A 135 7.50 6.28 -10.68
C LEU A 135 6.18 5.96 -9.95
N ALA A 136 6.21 5.19 -8.86
CA ALA A 136 5.02 4.71 -8.14
C ALA A 136 4.07 5.83 -7.66
N GLY A 137 4.58 7.04 -7.43
CA GLY A 137 3.75 8.21 -7.13
C GLY A 137 2.76 8.53 -8.25
N LEU A 138 3.22 8.48 -9.51
CA LEU A 138 2.46 8.87 -10.71
C LEU A 138 1.34 7.89 -11.08
N VAL A 139 1.39 6.68 -10.54
CA VAL A 139 0.39 5.63 -10.75
C VAL A 139 -0.47 5.38 -9.52
N HIS A 140 -0.23 6.11 -8.43
CA HIS A 140 -0.86 5.84 -7.14
C HIS A 140 -2.38 5.97 -7.18
N LEU A 141 -2.93 7.09 -7.65
CA LEU A 141 -4.37 7.35 -7.66
C LEU A 141 -5.13 6.33 -8.52
N GLU A 142 -4.57 6.02 -9.69
CA GLU A 142 -5.15 5.03 -10.58
C GLU A 142 -5.10 3.61 -9.98
N SER A 143 -3.98 3.22 -9.37
CA SER A 143 -3.86 1.92 -8.70
C SER A 143 -4.85 1.76 -7.54
N VAL A 144 -5.10 2.82 -6.76
CA VAL A 144 -6.10 2.81 -5.66
C VAL A 144 -7.51 2.64 -6.23
N THR A 145 -7.84 3.37 -7.31
CA THR A 145 -9.16 3.26 -7.96
C THR A 145 -9.43 1.83 -8.44
N LEU A 146 -8.43 1.19 -9.07
CA LEU A 146 -8.54 -0.19 -9.53
C LEU A 146 -8.57 -1.19 -8.38
N ALA A 147 -7.75 -1.00 -7.34
CA ALA A 147 -7.79 -1.83 -6.13
C ALA A 147 -9.17 -1.79 -5.46
N ASP A 148 -9.80 -0.62 -5.38
CA ASP A 148 -11.15 -0.45 -4.85
C ASP A 148 -12.21 -1.14 -5.71
N GLN A 149 -12.06 -1.12 -7.04
CA GLN A 149 -12.95 -1.88 -7.93
C GLN A 149 -12.78 -3.39 -7.72
N ILE A 150 -11.54 -3.88 -7.72
CA ILE A 150 -11.23 -5.29 -7.47
C ILE A 150 -11.80 -5.73 -6.12
N ARG A 151 -11.62 -4.93 -5.06
CA ARG A 151 -12.15 -5.20 -3.73
C ARG A 151 -13.67 -5.37 -3.75
N ARG A 152 -14.41 -4.44 -4.35
CA ARG A 152 -15.87 -4.54 -4.48
C ARG A 152 -16.28 -5.80 -5.23
N ASP A 153 -15.60 -6.13 -6.33
CA ASP A 153 -15.88 -7.33 -7.11
C ASP A 153 -15.67 -8.61 -6.26
N CYS A 154 -14.57 -8.69 -5.52
CA CYS A 154 -14.24 -9.85 -4.68
C CYS A 154 -15.23 -9.99 -3.51
N VAL A 155 -15.55 -8.87 -2.85
CA VAL A 155 -16.50 -8.82 -1.75
C VAL A 155 -17.91 -9.22 -2.21
N SER A 156 -18.35 -8.75 -3.39
CA SER A 156 -19.64 -9.16 -3.98
C SER A 156 -19.71 -10.65 -4.32
N ARG A 157 -18.57 -11.25 -4.69
CA ARG A 157 -18.42 -12.70 -4.94
C ARG A 157 -18.21 -13.51 -3.67
N LYS A 158 -18.21 -12.86 -2.50
CA LYS A 158 -18.04 -13.47 -1.17
C LYS A 158 -16.72 -14.22 -1.04
N GLU A 159 -15.68 -13.73 -1.70
CA GLU A 159 -14.34 -14.30 -1.60
C GLU A 159 -13.73 -14.02 -0.22
N ASN A 160 -12.91 -14.93 0.29
CA ASN A 160 -12.04 -14.60 1.42
C ASN A 160 -11.01 -13.56 0.95
N VAL A 161 -10.96 -12.40 1.60
CA VAL A 161 -10.14 -11.26 1.13
C VAL A 161 -9.18 -10.77 2.20
N VAL A 162 -7.96 -10.42 1.80
CA VAL A 162 -7.07 -9.56 2.58
C VAL A 162 -7.06 -8.19 1.93
N ILE A 163 -7.50 -7.17 2.65
CA ILE A 163 -7.50 -5.77 2.22
C ILE A 163 -6.27 -5.12 2.81
N GLU A 164 -5.20 -5.00 2.01
CA GLU A 164 -3.99 -4.31 2.46
C GLU A 164 -4.15 -2.80 2.41
N GLY A 165 -3.78 -2.13 3.49
CA GLY A 165 -3.89 -0.68 3.58
C GLY A 165 -3.08 -0.11 4.72
N THR A 166 -2.95 1.22 4.72
CA THR A 166 -2.42 1.94 5.87
C THR A 166 -3.51 2.24 6.89
N LEU A 167 -4.77 2.38 6.46
CA LEU A 167 -5.89 2.95 7.24
C LEU A 167 -5.60 4.38 7.75
N THR A 168 -4.96 5.22 6.93
CA THR A 168 -4.71 6.63 7.31
C THR A 168 -5.98 7.49 7.28
N TRP A 169 -6.91 7.21 6.36
CA TRP A 169 -8.17 7.95 6.25
C TRP A 169 -9.23 7.38 7.21
N HIS A 170 -9.81 8.27 8.02
CA HIS A 170 -10.72 7.89 9.11
C HIS A 170 -12.02 7.20 8.66
N GLU A 171 -12.50 7.48 7.44
CA GLU A 171 -13.69 6.81 6.87
C GLU A 171 -13.36 5.50 6.16
N GLN A 172 -12.08 5.18 5.93
CA GLN A 172 -11.71 3.95 5.21
C GLN A 172 -12.18 2.71 5.97
N GLY A 173 -11.95 2.65 7.28
CA GLY A 173 -12.39 1.55 8.14
C GLY A 173 -13.92 1.37 8.13
N PRO A 174 -14.71 2.42 8.46
CA PRO A 174 -16.17 2.37 8.37
C PRO A 174 -16.71 1.99 6.99
N ASN A 175 -16.10 2.46 5.91
CA ASN A 175 -16.49 2.09 4.55
C ASN A 175 -16.23 0.61 4.25
N ILE A 176 -15.06 0.09 4.62
CA ILE A 176 -14.73 -1.33 4.47
C ILE A 176 -15.70 -2.17 5.31
N PHE A 177 -15.93 -1.82 6.57
CA PHE A 177 -16.84 -2.55 7.47
C PHE A 177 -18.24 -2.67 6.86
N ARG A 178 -18.80 -1.53 6.42
CA ARG A 178 -20.14 -1.50 5.83
C ARG A 178 -20.22 -2.32 4.55
N GLU A 179 -19.21 -2.23 3.68
CA GLU A 179 -19.19 -3.03 2.45
C GLU A 179 -19.15 -4.54 2.74
N LEU A 180 -18.39 -4.96 3.75
CA LEU A 180 -18.35 -6.36 4.20
C LEU A 180 -19.69 -6.79 4.82
N ALA A 181 -20.30 -5.95 5.65
CA ALA A 181 -21.61 -6.18 6.25
C ALA A 181 -22.72 -6.33 5.18
N ASP A 182 -22.76 -5.41 4.21
CA ASP A 182 -23.70 -5.42 3.08
C ASP A 182 -23.59 -6.72 2.25
N ASN A 183 -22.41 -7.36 2.25
CA ASN A 183 -22.14 -8.62 1.56
C ASN A 183 -22.15 -9.85 2.48
N SER A 184 -22.65 -9.70 3.71
CA SER A 184 -22.88 -10.76 4.68
C SER A 184 -21.61 -11.51 5.11
N TYR A 185 -20.49 -10.80 5.24
CA TYR A 185 -19.28 -11.31 5.90
C TYR A 185 -19.55 -11.58 7.37
N THR A 186 -19.06 -12.71 7.87
CA THR A 186 -19.32 -13.14 9.25
C THR A 186 -18.13 -12.91 10.17
N ASP A 187 -16.93 -12.89 9.61
CA ASP A 187 -15.68 -12.85 10.35
C ASP A 187 -14.76 -11.78 9.75
N LEU A 188 -14.31 -10.87 10.61
CA LEU A 188 -13.40 -9.80 10.26
C LEU A 188 -12.24 -9.73 11.24
N GLU A 189 -11.03 -9.95 10.72
CA GLU A 189 -9.79 -9.75 11.46
C GLU A 189 -9.10 -8.47 11.01
N VAL A 190 -8.63 -7.68 11.95
CA VAL A 190 -7.86 -6.46 11.68
C VAL A 190 -6.51 -6.58 12.37
N TYR A 191 -5.46 -6.62 11.56
CA TYR A 191 -4.08 -6.65 12.05
C TYR A 191 -3.40 -5.30 11.82
N GLY A 192 -3.09 -4.62 12.92
CA GLY A 192 -2.32 -3.38 12.89
C GLY A 192 -0.87 -3.59 13.31
N ILE A 193 0.05 -2.83 12.72
CA ILE A 193 1.42 -2.71 13.19
C ILE A 193 1.72 -1.26 13.59
N ASP A 194 2.14 -1.08 14.84
CA ASP A 194 2.45 0.21 15.44
C ASP A 194 3.96 0.33 15.64
N ILE A 195 4.56 1.28 14.96
CA ILE A 195 5.98 1.67 15.09
C ILE A 195 6.07 3.18 15.19
N ASP A 196 7.13 3.67 15.83
CA ASP A 196 7.37 5.11 15.88
C ASP A 196 7.74 5.67 14.49
N ARG A 197 7.55 6.99 14.35
CA ARG A 197 7.73 7.71 13.09
C ARG A 197 9.15 7.57 12.53
N ALA A 198 10.18 7.67 13.37
CA ALA A 198 11.56 7.62 12.91
C ALA A 198 11.90 6.21 12.39
N THR A 199 11.43 5.16 13.07
CA THR A 199 11.55 3.79 12.61
C THR A 199 10.85 3.57 11.26
N ALA A 200 9.65 4.14 11.06
CA ALA A 200 8.93 4.00 9.79
C ALA A 200 9.69 4.63 8.62
N HIS A 201 10.24 5.83 8.81
CA HIS A 201 11.09 6.50 7.81
C HIS A 201 12.33 5.66 7.48
N GLU A 202 13.11 5.25 8.48
CA GLU A 202 14.35 4.51 8.25
C GLU A 202 14.07 3.15 7.57
N GLN A 203 13.04 2.42 7.99
CA GLN A 203 12.67 1.14 7.36
C GLN A 203 12.19 1.32 5.91
N ALA A 204 11.42 2.37 5.63
CA ALA A 204 10.99 2.66 4.26
C ALA A 204 12.19 3.02 3.36
N LEU A 205 13.12 3.84 3.85
CA LEU A 205 14.34 4.23 3.15
C LEU A 205 15.28 3.04 2.93
N ASP A 206 15.54 2.24 3.97
CA ASP A 206 16.40 1.05 3.87
C ASP A 206 15.85 0.05 2.85
N ARG A 207 14.55 -0.25 2.92
CA ARG A 207 13.88 -1.13 1.95
C ARG A 207 14.02 -0.61 0.52
N TRP A 208 13.74 0.68 0.28
CA TRP A 208 13.89 1.26 -1.06
C TRP A 208 15.34 1.20 -1.53
N TRP A 209 16.30 1.57 -0.69
CA TRP A 209 17.71 1.62 -1.05
C TRP A 209 18.27 0.23 -1.40
N GLN A 210 17.89 -0.79 -0.63
CA GLN A 210 18.26 -2.18 -0.94
C GLN A 210 17.73 -2.62 -2.30
N CYS A 211 16.46 -2.31 -2.61
CA CYS A 211 15.87 -2.62 -3.91
C CYS A 211 16.52 -1.82 -5.06
N ARG A 212 16.82 -0.53 -4.86
CA ARG A 212 17.54 0.28 -5.85
C ARG A 212 18.93 -0.28 -6.15
N ARG A 213 19.69 -0.70 -5.13
CA ARG A 213 20.99 -1.35 -5.30
C ARG A 213 20.89 -2.66 -6.07
N ARG A 214 19.83 -3.45 -5.85
CA ARG A 214 19.57 -4.67 -6.64
C ARG A 214 19.29 -4.35 -8.10
N TRP A 215 18.54 -3.28 -8.37
CA TRP A 215 18.29 -2.82 -9.74
C TRP A 215 19.55 -2.34 -10.46
N ILE A 216 20.38 -1.54 -9.78
CA ILE A 216 21.70 -1.12 -10.28
C ILE A 216 22.57 -2.35 -10.62
N ALA A 217 22.52 -3.39 -9.78
CA ALA A 217 23.25 -4.64 -9.99
C ALA A 217 22.60 -5.58 -11.03
N GLY A 218 21.46 -5.22 -11.64
CA GLY A 218 20.72 -6.06 -12.59
C GLY A 218 20.03 -7.28 -11.96
N LEU A 219 19.89 -7.31 -10.63
CA LEU A 219 19.28 -8.41 -9.86
C LEU A 219 17.78 -8.25 -9.62
N ASP A 220 17.23 -7.08 -9.96
CA ASP A 220 15.80 -6.80 -9.95
C ASP A 220 15.50 -5.79 -11.08
N PRO A 221 14.59 -6.08 -12.02
CA PRO A 221 14.37 -5.19 -13.16
C PRO A 221 13.61 -3.91 -12.81
N TRP A 222 13.06 -3.79 -11.60
CA TRP A 222 12.10 -2.73 -11.25
C TRP A 222 12.62 -1.72 -10.22
N GLY A 223 13.56 -2.11 -9.37
CA GLY A 223 14.04 -1.31 -8.25
C GLY A 223 13.07 -1.28 -7.07
N GLY A 224 13.21 -0.25 -6.23
CA GLY A 224 12.38 -0.03 -5.04
C GLY A 224 11.33 1.05 -5.26
N ARG A 225 10.19 0.93 -4.59
CA ARG A 225 9.23 2.04 -4.48
C ARG A 225 9.71 3.02 -3.42
N PHE A 226 10.15 4.20 -3.87
CA PHE A 226 10.47 5.30 -2.96
C PHE A 226 9.20 5.76 -2.24
N THR A 227 9.27 5.91 -0.92
CA THR A 227 8.14 6.45 -0.14
C THR A 227 8.52 7.86 0.33
N PRO A 228 7.89 8.90 -0.21
CA PRO A 228 8.09 10.26 0.27
C PRO A 228 7.75 10.40 1.76
N SER A 229 8.48 11.27 2.47
CA SER A 229 8.33 11.44 3.91
C SER A 229 6.92 11.90 4.31
N ASP A 230 6.27 12.75 3.51
CA ASP A 230 4.91 13.23 3.75
C ASP A 230 3.86 12.09 3.76
N ALA A 231 4.05 11.07 2.92
CA ALA A 231 3.22 9.87 2.89
C ALA A 231 3.34 9.01 4.16
N ILE A 232 4.45 9.14 4.90
CA ILE A 232 4.65 8.51 6.21
C ILE A 232 4.15 9.46 7.30
N ASP A 233 4.48 10.75 7.23
CA ASP A 233 4.18 11.74 8.27
C ASP A 233 2.68 11.91 8.50
N ILE A 234 1.85 11.82 7.45
CA ILE A 234 0.40 11.82 7.56
C ILE A 234 -0.15 10.68 8.43
N CYS A 235 0.63 9.60 8.63
CA CYS A 235 0.25 8.50 9.51
C CYS A 235 0.37 8.83 11.00
N TYR A 236 0.92 9.99 11.37
CA TYR A 236 1.21 10.33 12.75
C TYR A 236 0.61 11.68 13.16
N PRO A 237 0.04 11.78 14.36
CA PRO A 237 -0.44 13.06 14.87
C PRO A 237 0.73 14.05 15.07
N PRO A 238 0.52 15.36 14.87
CA PRO A 238 1.57 16.37 15.04
C PRO A 238 2.18 16.39 16.45
N THR A 239 1.37 16.08 17.47
CA THR A 239 1.77 16.04 18.88
C THR A 239 2.59 14.81 19.26
N GLY A 240 2.83 13.89 18.32
CA GLY A 240 3.39 12.57 18.61
C GLY A 240 2.37 11.63 19.25
N GLY A 241 2.74 10.36 19.35
CA GLY A 241 1.90 9.29 19.89
C GLY A 241 1.63 8.17 18.89
N GLU A 242 0.58 7.41 19.17
CA GLU A 242 0.10 6.30 18.34
C GLU A 242 -0.22 6.77 16.92
N SER A 243 0.07 5.93 15.92
CA SER A 243 -0.27 6.25 14.54
C SER A 243 -1.79 6.36 14.34
N VAL A 244 -2.22 7.22 13.41
CA VAL A 244 -3.64 7.31 13.04
C VAL A 244 -4.13 6.00 12.42
N CYS A 245 -3.22 5.24 11.79
CA CYS A 245 -3.45 3.89 11.28
C CYS A 245 -3.95 2.96 12.38
N THR A 246 -3.22 2.90 13.50
CA THR A 246 -3.59 2.11 14.68
C THR A 246 -4.89 2.61 15.30
N THR A 247 -5.06 3.94 15.41
CA THR A 247 -6.29 4.54 15.93
C THR A 247 -7.50 4.11 15.09
N ASN A 248 -7.40 4.14 13.77
CA ASN A 248 -8.47 3.76 12.86
C ASN A 248 -8.74 2.25 12.87
N ALA A 249 -7.69 1.41 12.98
CA ALA A 249 -7.86 -0.03 13.15
C ALA A 249 -8.69 -0.38 14.40
N LYS A 250 -8.41 0.26 15.54
CA LYS A 250 -9.18 0.05 16.80
C LYS A 250 -10.65 0.43 16.68
N ARG A 251 -11.02 1.33 15.76
CA ARG A 251 -12.42 1.76 15.57
C ARG A 251 -13.32 0.64 15.04
N PHE A 252 -12.77 -0.39 14.39
CA PHE A 252 -13.55 -1.54 13.93
C PHE A 252 -14.33 -2.21 15.07
N ILE A 253 -13.75 -2.33 16.27
CA ILE A 253 -14.46 -2.87 17.43
C ILE A 253 -15.64 -1.97 17.84
N ASN A 254 -15.45 -0.66 17.82
CA ASN A 254 -16.52 0.26 18.20
C ASN A 254 -17.67 0.18 17.20
N THR A 255 -17.37 0.13 15.90
CA THR A 255 -18.36 -0.06 14.85
C THR A 255 -19.09 -1.40 15.01
N ALA A 256 -18.36 -2.49 15.30
CA ALA A 256 -18.95 -3.80 15.53
C ALA A 256 -19.93 -3.81 16.72
N ILE A 257 -19.53 -3.22 17.85
CA ILE A 257 -20.39 -3.10 19.05
C ILE A 257 -21.65 -2.27 18.77
N GLN A 258 -21.52 -1.20 17.98
CA GLN A 258 -22.63 -0.28 17.70
C GLN A 258 -23.66 -0.87 16.72
N THR A 259 -23.20 -1.65 15.75
CA THR A 259 -24.03 -2.12 14.63
C THR A 259 -24.48 -3.57 14.80
N GLY A 260 -23.59 -4.44 15.31
CA GLY A 260 -23.82 -5.88 15.37
C GLY A 260 -23.97 -6.57 14.00
N GLU A 261 -23.54 -5.93 12.91
CA GLU A 261 -23.78 -6.43 11.54
C GLU A 261 -22.77 -7.49 11.09
N ILE A 262 -21.54 -7.48 11.64
CA ILE A 262 -20.55 -8.54 11.47
C ILE A 262 -20.41 -9.27 12.81
N PRO A 263 -20.86 -10.53 12.93
CA PRO A 263 -20.93 -11.27 14.20
C PRO A 263 -19.59 -11.42 14.92
N ASN A 264 -18.49 -11.64 14.18
CA ASN A 264 -17.16 -11.84 14.76
C ASN A 264 -16.20 -10.78 14.22
N VAL A 265 -15.72 -9.91 15.11
CA VAL A 265 -14.70 -8.91 14.76
C VAL A 265 -13.56 -9.00 15.75
N HIS A 266 -12.34 -9.14 15.24
CA HIS A 266 -11.13 -9.21 16.04
C HIS A 266 -10.14 -8.16 15.60
N VAL A 267 -9.56 -7.43 16.54
CA VAL A 267 -8.54 -6.42 16.26
C VAL A 267 -7.32 -6.67 17.13
N THR A 268 -6.20 -6.93 16.48
CA THR A 268 -4.89 -7.13 17.11
C THR A 268 -3.93 -6.07 16.59
N ILE A 269 -3.30 -5.31 17.50
CA ILE A 269 -2.23 -4.38 17.17
C ILE A 269 -0.92 -4.92 17.73
N LEU A 270 0.08 -4.95 16.87
CA LEU A 270 1.40 -5.51 17.14
C LEU A 270 2.45 -4.41 17.11
N ARG A 271 3.48 -4.57 17.93
CA ARG A 271 4.68 -3.73 17.90
C ARG A 271 5.92 -4.61 17.71
N PRO A 272 6.76 -4.34 16.71
CA PRO A 272 8.07 -4.94 16.60
C PRO A 272 8.93 -4.55 17.81
N THR A 273 9.38 -5.56 18.55
CA THR A 273 10.46 -5.45 19.55
C THR A 273 11.64 -6.29 19.07
N THR A 274 12.80 -6.19 19.72
CA THR A 274 14.05 -6.83 19.28
C THR A 274 13.86 -8.34 18.99
N GLY A 275 13.66 -8.68 17.72
CA GLY A 275 13.48 -10.05 17.21
C GLY A 275 12.09 -10.68 17.39
N ARG A 276 11.07 -9.97 17.90
CA ARG A 276 9.70 -10.53 18.10
C ARG A 276 8.61 -9.49 17.84
N LEU A 277 7.42 -9.94 17.51
CA LEU A 277 6.20 -9.11 17.50
C LEU A 277 5.51 -9.24 18.86
N GLU A 278 5.30 -8.12 19.54
CA GLU A 278 4.56 -8.03 20.79
C GLU A 278 3.12 -7.57 20.50
N VAL A 279 2.12 -8.23 21.09
CA VAL A 279 0.73 -7.78 21.03
C VAL A 279 0.53 -6.66 22.05
N ILE A 280 0.24 -5.45 21.58
CA ILE A 280 0.04 -4.26 22.44
C ILE A 280 -1.44 -3.88 22.58
N TYR A 281 -2.30 -4.45 21.75
CA TYR A 281 -3.76 -4.32 21.85
C TYR A 281 -4.39 -5.56 21.25
N ASP A 282 -5.37 -6.13 21.95
CA ASP A 282 -6.12 -7.29 21.49
C ASP A 282 -7.55 -7.17 22.00
N ARG A 283 -8.52 -7.14 21.08
CA ARG A 283 -9.92 -7.01 21.43
C ARG A 283 -10.80 -7.71 20.42
N SER A 284 -11.83 -8.38 20.91
CA SER A 284 -12.86 -9.00 20.09
C SER A 284 -14.25 -8.46 20.40
N TYR A 285 -15.10 -8.47 19.37
CA TYR A 285 -16.54 -8.43 19.46
C TYR A 285 -17.08 -9.76 18.95
N ARG A 286 -18.01 -10.36 19.69
CA ARG A 286 -18.73 -11.58 19.33
C ARG A 286 -20.19 -11.42 19.74
N GLN A 287 -21.11 -11.68 18.81
CA GLN A 287 -22.55 -11.65 19.06
C GLN A 287 -23.05 -12.92 19.76
#